data_AF-A0A352WVN9-F1
#
_entry.id   AF-A0A352WVN9-F1
#
_cell.length_a   1.000
_cell.length_b   1.000
_cell.length_c   1.000
_cell.angle_alpha   90.00
_cell.angle_beta   90.00
_cell.angle_gamma   90.00
#
_symmetry.space_group_name_H-M   'P 1'
#
loop_
_entity.id
_entity.type
_entity.pdbx_description
1 polymer ?
#
loop_
_entity_poly.entity_id
_entity_poly.type
_entity_poly.pdbx_seq_one_letter_code
_entity_poly.pdbx_strand_id
1 'polypeptide(L)' 'MNILFAASECTPLIKTGGLGDVIQALPARLAQRPDCQLCIILPYYA' A
#
# COMPACT_ATOMS: atom_id res chain seq x y z
N MET A 1 2.08 -15.56 5.38
CA MET A 1 3.06 -14.87 4.51
C MET A 1 3.09 -13.40 4.90
N ASN A 2 4.28 -12.86 5.12
CA ASN A 2 4.47 -11.46 5.52
C ASN A 2 4.91 -10.68 4.29
N ILE A 3 4.19 -9.62 3.94
CA ILE A 3 4.47 -8.80 2.75
C ILE A 3 4.59 -7.35 3.19
N LEU A 4 5.69 -6.71 2.77
CA LEU A 4 5.95 -5.29 2.97
C LEU A 4 5.90 -4.60 1.61
N PHE A 5 5.03 -3.60 1.48
CA PHE A 5 4.99 -2.71 0.34
C PHE A 5 5.79 -1.45 0.68
N ALA A 6 6.80 -1.15 -0.13
CA ALA A 6 7.51 0.13 -0.09
C ALA A 6 7.17 0.89 -1.37
N ALA A 7 6.62 2.10 -1.23
CA ALA A 7 6.19 2.92 -2.37
C ALA A 7 6.41 4.41 -2.08
N SER A 8 6.35 5.23 -3.14
CA SER A 8 6.35 6.69 -3.03
C SER A 8 4.93 7.27 -2.91
N GLU A 9 3.89 6.49 -3.21
CA GLU A 9 2.50 6.96 -3.27
C GLU A 9 1.53 5.94 -2.67
N CYS A 10 0.49 6.44 -2.00
CA CYS A 10 -0.65 5.66 -1.52
C CYS A 10 -1.83 6.58 -1.27
N THR A 11 -2.98 6.28 -1.89
CA THR A 11 -4.23 6.99 -1.65
C THR A 11 -4.77 6.65 -0.24
N PRO A 12 -5.25 7.62 0.58
CA PRO A 12 -5.43 9.04 0.29
C PRO A 12 -4.27 9.95 0.77
N LEU A 13 -3.15 9.40 1.23
CA LEU A 13 -2.07 10.17 1.87
C LEU A 13 -1.24 10.98 0.87
N ILE A 14 -0.80 10.36 -0.21
CA ILE A 14 0.02 11.00 -1.25
C ILE A 14 -0.21 10.31 -2.60
N LYS A 15 -0.46 11.08 -3.65
CA LYS A 15 -0.75 10.57 -4.99
C LYS A 15 -0.45 11.62 -6.05
N THR A 16 0.27 11.22 -7.09
CA THR A 16 0.44 11.99 -8.33
C THR A 16 -0.17 11.26 -9.52
N GLY A 17 -0.24 9.93 -9.48
CA GLY A 17 -0.76 9.11 -10.57
C GLY A 17 -1.34 7.78 -10.11
N GLY A 18 -1.32 6.78 -11.01
CA GLY A 18 -1.95 5.48 -10.78
C GLY A 18 -1.29 4.63 -9.68
N LEU A 19 -0.03 4.91 -9.32
CA LEU A 19 0.68 4.18 -8.27
C LEU A 19 -0.07 4.21 -6.94
N GLY A 20 -0.55 5.40 -6.52
CA GLY A 20 -1.28 5.54 -5.26
C GLY A 20 -2.56 4.69 -5.18
N ASP A 21 -3.24 4.46 -6.32
CA ASP A 21 -4.43 3.60 -6.36
C ASP A 21 -4.05 2.13 -6.25
N VAL A 22 -2.95 1.71 -6.87
CA VAL A 22 -2.47 0.34 -6.79
C VAL A 22 -2.06 -0.01 -5.36
N ILE A 23 -1.29 0.87 -4.70
CA ILE A 23 -0.83 0.66 -3.32
C ILE A 23 -2.01 0.73 -2.33
N GLN A 24 -3.10 1.41 -2.67
CA GLN A 24 -4.32 1.37 -1.89
C GLN A 24 -5.13 0.07 -2.13
N ALA A 25 -5.32 -0.33 -3.39
CA ALA A 25 -6.24 -1.41 -3.75
C ALA A 25 -5.64 -2.82 -3.59
N LEU A 26 -4.41 -3.04 -4.04
CA LEU A 26 -3.80 -4.38 -4.05
C LEU A 26 -3.52 -4.90 -2.63
N PRO A 27 -2.86 -4.15 -1.73
CA PRO A 27 -2.69 -4.57 -0.35
C PRO A 27 -4.04 -4.79 0.36
N ALA A 28 -5.03 -3.92 0.14
CA ALA A 28 -6.35 -4.11 0.73
C ALA A 28 -7.02 -5.43 0.31
N ARG A 29 -6.84 -5.86 -0.94
CA ARG A 29 -7.34 -7.17 -1.40
C ARG A 29 -6.54 -8.34 -0.85
N LEU A 30 -5.21 -8.21 -0.75
CA LEU A 30 -4.37 -9.26 -0.17
C LEU A 30 -4.63 -9.42 1.34
N ALA A 31 -5.00 -8.34 2.05
CA ALA A 31 -5.32 -8.37 3.48
C ALA A 31 -6.54 -9.24 3.81
N GLN A 32 -7.41 -9.49 2.82
CA GLN A 32 -8.58 -10.36 2.97
C GLN A 32 -8.21 -11.84 2.99
N ARG A 33 -6.98 -12.20 2.61
CA ARG A 33 -6.51 -13.58 2.67
C ARG A 33 -6.09 -13.92 4.11
N PRO A 34 -6.58 -15.03 4.68
CA PRO A 34 -6.37 -15.38 6.09
C PRO A 34 -4.90 -15.64 6.45
N ASP A 35 -4.06 -15.92 5.45
CA ASP A 35 -2.64 -16.24 5.59
C ASP A 35 -1.72 -15.07 5.22
N CYS A 36 -2.23 -13.84 5.09
CA CYS A 36 -1.43 -12.67 4.70
C CYS A 36 -1.36 -11.62 5.81
N GLN A 37 -0.14 -11.24 6.21
CA GLN A 37 0.12 -10.05 7.03
C GLN A 37 0.80 -8.99 6.18
N LEU A 38 0.29 -7.76 6.24
CA LEU A 38 0.72 -6.67 5.36
C LEU A 38 1.21 -5.46 6.14
N CYS A 39 2.20 -4.79 5.56
CA CYS A 39 2.65 -3.47 5.98
C CYS A 39 2.88 -2.61 4.74
N ILE A 40 2.60 -1.30 4.84
CA ILE A 40 2.90 -0.32 3.80
C ILE A 40 3.81 0.73 4.43
N ILE A 41 4.95 0.99 3.79
CA ILE A 41 5.88 2.06 4.15
C ILE A 41 5.86 3.12 3.05
N LEU A 42 5.72 4.37 3.49
CA LEU A 42 5.72 5.56 2.65
C LEU A 42 6.67 6.60 3.26
N PRO A 43 7.31 7.44 2.45
CA PRO A 43 7.96 8.64 2.95
C PRO A 43 6.95 9.58 3.62
N TYR A 44 7.40 10.28 4.65
CA TYR A 44 6.64 11.35 5.28
C TYR A 44 6.92 12.66 4.54
N TYR A 45 5.99 13.06 3.64
CA TYR A 45 6.25 14.11 2.65
C TYR A 45 6.13 15.55 3.16
N ALA A 46 5.36 15.82 4.24
CA ALA A 46 5.35 17.02 5.10
C ALA A 46 4.10 17.00 5.97
#